data_AF-A0A1I1YJ98-F1
#
_entry.id   AF-A0A1I1YJ98-F1
#
_cell.length_a   1.000
_cell.length_b   1.000
_cell.length_c   1.000
_cell.angle_alpha   90.00
_cell.angle_beta   90.00
_cell.angle_gamma   90.00
#
_symmetry.space_group_name_H-M   'P 1'
#
loop_
_entity.id
_entity.type
_entity.pdbx_description
1 polymer ?
#
loop_
_entity_poly.entity_id
_entity_poly.type
_entity_poly.pdbx_seq_one_letter_code
_entity_poly.pdbx_strand_id
1 'polypeptide(L)'
;MRTTIGIYLVFMILLTGCTAAESGNIVRYKYFQPESDEKKYMMKIFGHPDVEEESSSYQTNKIKVYSPEKKLLQSISIEDAGSWDGESLGVTIEDMNFDGNPDLAIQHFIPAGPNIPYLCWLWDPMSKQFISNKELEEIPSPEFDPINQTIRSSVRENAAIHVDNLYKYIDGKPVLVKSVKNEYDPDKEGYQVTISELVSGQMQVTGQYEEAAK
;
A
#
# COMPACT_ATOMS: atom_id res chain seq x y z
N MET A 1 43.80 -67.45 24.22
CA MET A 1 44.20 -66.94 22.89
C MET A 1 43.18 -67.38 21.86
N ARG A 2 42.21 -66.50 21.54
CA ARG A 2 41.52 -66.43 20.25
C ARG A 2 40.72 -65.14 20.23
N THR A 3 40.86 -64.48 19.10
CA THR A 3 40.57 -63.10 18.76
C THR A 3 39.07 -62.90 18.54
N THR A 4 38.51 -61.77 18.97
CA THR A 4 37.31 -61.22 18.36
C THR A 4 37.45 -59.70 18.35
N ILE A 5 37.69 -59.20 17.14
CA ILE A 5 37.80 -57.78 16.80
C ILE A 5 36.37 -57.27 16.63
N GLY A 6 35.93 -56.42 17.55
CA GLY A 6 34.64 -55.75 17.50
C GLY A 6 34.80 -54.34 16.94
N ILE A 7 34.23 -54.13 15.76
CA ILE A 7 34.16 -52.88 15.01
C ILE A 7 33.38 -51.83 15.81
N TYR A 8 33.98 -50.66 16.06
CA TYR A 8 33.23 -49.44 16.38
C TYR A 8 33.43 -48.45 15.23
N LEU A 9 32.41 -48.40 14.38
CA LEU A 9 32.27 -47.45 13.30
C LEU A 9 31.88 -46.10 13.93
N VAL A 10 32.82 -45.14 13.95
CA VAL A 10 32.53 -43.76 14.39
C VAL A 10 31.80 -43.07 13.25
N PHE A 11 30.47 -42.98 13.34
CA PHE A 11 29.67 -42.10 12.50
C PHE A 11 29.93 -40.65 12.93
N MET A 12 30.85 -39.99 12.25
CA MET A 12 31.01 -38.54 12.34
C MET A 12 29.93 -37.89 11.47
N ILE A 13 28.73 -37.74 12.03
CA ILE A 13 27.70 -36.90 11.42
C ILE A 13 28.17 -35.46 11.63
N LEU A 14 28.74 -34.88 10.56
CA LEU A 14 28.87 -33.43 10.41
C LEU A 14 27.45 -32.86 10.32
N LEU A 15 26.87 -32.53 11.48
CA LEU A 15 25.79 -31.57 11.58
C LEU A 15 26.39 -30.21 11.23
N THR A 16 26.47 -29.90 9.94
CA THR A 16 26.49 -28.51 9.50
C THR A 16 25.11 -27.94 9.82
N GLY A 17 24.97 -27.45 11.06
CA GLY A 17 23.94 -26.49 11.37
C GLY A 17 24.19 -25.25 10.52
N CYS A 18 23.25 -24.90 9.67
CA CYS A 18 23.03 -23.52 9.28
C CYS A 18 21.51 -23.32 9.30
N THR A 19 21.09 -22.73 10.41
CA THR A 19 19.87 -21.94 10.62
C THR A 19 18.59 -22.45 9.97
N ALA A 20 17.70 -23.01 10.80
CA ALA A 20 16.27 -22.91 10.53
C ALA A 20 15.94 -21.45 10.19
N ALA A 21 15.43 -21.20 8.97
CA ALA A 21 14.86 -19.91 8.61
C ALA A 21 13.85 -19.51 9.69
N GLU A 22 13.94 -18.26 10.16
CA GLU A 22 13.13 -17.76 11.27
C GLU A 22 11.65 -18.06 11.03
N SER A 23 10.98 -18.56 12.07
CA SER A 23 9.53 -18.77 12.15
C SER A 23 8.77 -17.42 12.28
N GLY A 24 9.16 -16.45 11.45
CA GLY A 24 9.35 -15.04 11.78
C GLY A 24 8.10 -14.17 11.73
N ASN A 25 7.16 -14.34 12.65
CA ASN A 25 6.13 -13.31 12.85
C ASN A 25 6.79 -11.98 13.26
N ILE A 26 6.51 -10.93 12.48
CA ILE A 26 6.97 -9.56 12.72
C ILE A 26 5.84 -8.76 13.38
N VAL A 27 6.18 -7.93 14.35
CA VAL A 27 5.26 -6.95 14.92
C VAL A 27 5.87 -5.55 14.84
N ARG A 28 5.10 -4.60 14.29
CA ARG A 28 5.43 -3.17 14.26
C ARG A 28 4.41 -2.38 15.06
N TYR A 29 4.82 -1.19 15.48
CA TYR A 29 3.99 -0.29 16.26
C TYR A 29 3.96 1.06 15.57
N LYS A 30 2.76 1.59 15.36
CA LYS A 30 2.55 2.98 14.95
C LYS A 30 1.66 3.68 15.94
N TYR A 31 1.73 4.99 15.96
CA TYR A 31 0.86 5.83 16.76
C TYR A 31 0.29 6.93 15.87
N PHE A 32 -0.96 7.29 16.12
CA PHE A 32 -1.66 8.33 15.39
C PHE A 32 -2.50 9.15 16.34
N GLN A 33 -2.82 10.37 15.94
CA GLN A 33 -3.60 11.31 16.75
C GLN A 33 -4.62 11.99 15.83
N PRO A 34 -5.90 11.61 15.91
CA PRO A 34 -6.98 12.31 15.22
C PRO A 34 -7.14 13.72 15.78
N GLU A 35 -7.31 14.73 14.91
CA GLU A 35 -7.65 16.08 15.36
C GLU A 35 -8.98 16.09 16.14
N SER A 36 -9.90 15.17 15.85
CA SER A 36 -11.18 15.06 16.54
C SER A 36 -11.09 14.67 18.04
N ASP A 37 -9.99 14.03 18.49
CA ASP A 37 -9.84 13.55 19.89
C ASP A 37 -8.54 14.04 20.55
N GLU A 38 -7.62 14.69 19.83
CA GLU A 38 -6.30 15.19 20.31
C GLU A 38 -5.45 14.21 21.16
N LYS A 39 -5.85 12.94 21.18
CA LYS A 39 -5.21 11.89 21.96
C LYS A 39 -4.50 10.92 21.04
N LYS A 40 -3.44 10.33 21.58
CA LYS A 40 -2.60 9.40 20.86
C LYS A 40 -3.12 7.96 20.98
N TYR A 41 -3.46 7.38 19.85
CA TYR A 41 -3.84 5.98 19.68
C TYR A 41 -2.61 5.15 19.28
N MET A 42 -2.69 3.84 19.50
CA MET A 42 -1.62 2.90 19.14
C MET A 42 -2.16 1.84 18.20
N MET A 43 -1.39 1.56 17.14
CA MET A 43 -1.60 0.47 16.21
C MET A 43 -0.50 -0.58 16.39
N LYS A 44 -0.89 -1.84 16.53
CA LYS A 44 0.01 -3.00 16.40
C LYS A 44 -0.24 -3.66 15.06
N ILE A 45 0.80 -3.73 14.24
CA ILE A 45 0.77 -4.28 12.90
C ILE A 45 1.50 -5.62 12.96
N PHE A 46 0.84 -6.68 12.52
CA PHE A 46 1.36 -8.03 12.49
C PHE A 46 1.61 -8.44 11.04
N GLY A 47 2.73 -9.11 10.83
CA GLY A 47 3.12 -9.61 9.53
C GLY A 47 4.16 -10.71 9.63
N HIS A 48 4.74 -11.05 8.50
CA HIS A 48 5.87 -11.98 8.41
C HIS A 48 6.68 -11.66 7.15
N PRO A 49 7.97 -12.02 7.11
CA PRO A 49 8.70 -11.97 5.87
C PRO A 49 8.12 -13.03 4.92
N ASP A 50 8.25 -12.75 3.64
CA ASP A 50 8.01 -13.67 2.55
C ASP A 50 9.31 -13.71 1.74
N VAL A 51 10.09 -14.75 2.06
CA VAL A 51 11.48 -14.89 1.61
C VAL A 51 11.49 -15.84 0.42
N GLU A 52 11.77 -15.29 -0.75
CA GLU A 52 12.18 -16.05 -1.92
C GLU A 52 13.71 -16.04 -2.00
N GLU A 53 14.32 -16.99 -2.73
CA GLU A 53 15.77 -17.26 -2.73
C GLU A 53 16.66 -16.02 -2.96
N GLU A 54 16.15 -14.98 -3.62
CA GLU A 54 16.89 -13.76 -3.98
C GLU A 54 16.20 -12.44 -3.56
N SER A 55 15.03 -12.48 -2.91
CA SER A 55 14.35 -11.26 -2.45
C SER A 55 13.50 -11.48 -1.19
N SER A 56 13.56 -10.52 -0.26
CA SER A 56 12.68 -10.50 0.91
C SER A 56 11.57 -9.48 0.72
N SER A 57 10.33 -9.94 0.58
CA SER A 57 9.15 -9.11 0.77
C SER A 57 8.57 -9.33 2.17
N TYR A 58 7.57 -8.55 2.52
CA TYR A 58 6.91 -8.60 3.81
C TYR A 58 5.40 -8.56 3.62
N GLN A 59 4.70 -9.37 4.41
CA GLN A 59 3.26 -9.51 4.36
C GLN A 59 2.66 -8.94 5.65
N THR A 60 1.70 -8.03 5.54
CA THR A 60 0.84 -7.61 6.66
C THR A 60 -0.44 -8.44 6.66
N ASN A 61 -0.78 -9.04 7.80
CA ASN A 61 -1.94 -9.94 7.88
C ASN A 61 -2.96 -9.56 8.96
N LYS A 62 -2.58 -8.67 9.89
CA LYS A 62 -3.47 -8.21 10.94
C LYS A 62 -3.03 -6.88 11.52
N ILE A 63 -4.01 -6.04 11.83
CA ILE A 63 -3.81 -4.80 12.59
C ILE A 63 -4.70 -4.83 13.83
N LYS A 64 -4.15 -4.38 14.97
CA LYS A 64 -4.91 -4.13 16.19
C LYS A 64 -4.77 -2.67 16.60
N VAL A 65 -5.90 -2.01 16.82
CA VAL A 65 -5.96 -0.59 17.21
C VAL A 65 -6.36 -0.49 18.67
N TYR A 66 -5.65 0.35 19.41
CA TYR A 66 -5.82 0.52 20.84
C TYR A 66 -6.08 1.98 21.19
N SER A 67 -6.98 2.19 22.15
CA SER A 67 -7.26 3.50 22.75
C SER A 67 -6.04 4.04 23.52
N PRO A 68 -6.04 5.33 23.89
CA PRO A 68 -5.00 5.91 24.75
C PRO A 68 -4.85 5.17 26.10
N GLU A 69 -5.94 4.60 26.62
CA GLU A 69 -5.98 3.78 27.84
C GLU A 69 -5.58 2.32 27.60
N LYS A 70 -5.03 2.01 26.41
CA LYS A 70 -4.56 0.68 25.98
C LYS A 70 -5.67 -0.37 25.88
N LYS A 71 -6.93 0.04 25.73
CA LYS A 71 -8.04 -0.87 25.45
C LYS A 71 -8.05 -1.19 23.95
N LEU A 72 -8.19 -2.46 23.60
CA LEU A 72 -8.35 -2.86 22.20
C LEU A 72 -9.69 -2.30 21.68
N LEU A 73 -9.63 -1.51 20.62
CA LEU A 73 -10.81 -0.92 19.96
C LEU A 73 -11.22 -1.72 18.73
N GLN A 74 -10.23 -2.15 17.94
CA GLN A 74 -10.49 -2.81 16.66
C GLN A 74 -9.43 -3.85 16.35
N SER A 75 -9.82 -4.91 15.64
CA SER A 75 -8.92 -5.85 15.00
C SER A 75 -9.32 -5.96 13.53
N ILE A 76 -8.38 -5.68 12.63
CA ILE A 76 -8.56 -5.79 11.19
C ILE A 76 -7.74 -7.01 10.75
N SER A 77 -8.39 -7.98 10.13
CA SER A 77 -7.74 -9.14 9.52
C SER A 77 -7.61 -8.91 8.03
N ILE A 78 -6.45 -9.24 7.47
CA ILE A 78 -6.11 -9.00 6.07
C ILE A 78 -5.61 -10.33 5.52
N GLU A 79 -6.08 -10.70 4.34
CA GLU A 79 -5.44 -11.75 3.54
C GLU A 79 -4.13 -11.14 3.04
N ASP A 80 -3.00 -11.69 3.51
CA ASP A 80 -1.62 -11.18 3.38
C ASP A 80 -1.42 -10.06 2.34
N ALA A 81 -1.06 -8.88 2.83
CA ALA A 81 -0.81 -7.69 2.02
C ALA A 81 0.69 -7.41 1.86
N GLY A 82 1.18 -7.47 0.63
CA GLY A 82 2.61 -7.56 0.32
C GLY A 82 3.28 -6.23 0.01
N SER A 83 4.44 -5.99 0.62
CA SER A 83 5.30 -4.83 0.34
C SER A 83 6.79 -5.17 0.49
N TRP A 84 7.65 -4.39 -0.18
CA TRP A 84 9.10 -4.42 0.05
C TRP A 84 9.51 -3.68 1.34
N ASP A 85 8.60 -2.90 1.92
CA ASP A 85 8.86 -2.14 3.14
C ASP A 85 8.73 -3.02 4.40
N GLY A 86 9.86 -3.52 4.88
CA GLY A 86 9.93 -4.26 6.15
C GLY A 86 9.89 -3.41 7.41
N GLU A 87 10.04 -2.09 7.30
CA GLU A 87 9.98 -1.18 8.44
C GLU A 87 8.53 -0.96 8.84
N SER A 88 7.68 -0.55 7.88
CA SER A 88 6.26 -0.31 8.13
C SER A 88 5.35 -1.49 7.81
N LEU A 89 5.86 -2.51 7.12
CA LEU A 89 5.07 -3.61 6.54
C LEU A 89 4.05 -3.12 5.50
N GLY A 90 4.43 -2.10 4.72
CA GLY A 90 3.57 -1.46 3.71
C GLY A 90 2.44 -0.60 4.28
N VAL A 91 2.46 -0.30 5.59
CA VAL A 91 1.40 0.47 6.27
C VAL A 91 1.73 1.96 6.31
N THR A 92 0.84 2.79 5.77
CA THR A 92 0.87 4.25 5.88
C THR A 92 -0.30 4.77 6.72
N ILE A 93 -0.09 5.94 7.34
CA ILE A 93 -1.08 6.66 8.14
C ILE A 93 -1.04 8.11 7.70
N GLU A 94 -2.13 8.58 7.10
CA GLU A 94 -2.26 9.92 6.52
C GLU A 94 -3.74 10.27 6.38
N ASP A 95 -4.08 11.56 6.32
CA ASP A 95 -5.46 12.02 6.14
C ASP A 95 -5.86 11.92 4.66
N MET A 96 -6.65 10.89 4.33
CA MET A 96 -7.01 10.53 2.95
C MET A 96 -8.27 11.25 2.46
N ASN A 97 -9.16 11.65 3.37
CA ASN A 97 -10.41 12.36 3.05
C ASN A 97 -10.40 13.85 3.42
N PHE A 98 -9.27 14.36 3.93
CA PHE A 98 -9.04 15.74 4.31
C PHE A 98 -9.91 16.23 5.47
N ASP A 99 -10.26 15.33 6.39
CA ASP A 99 -11.11 15.64 7.55
C ASP A 99 -10.34 15.94 8.86
N GLY A 100 -9.00 15.98 8.77
CA GLY A 100 -8.09 16.21 9.89
C GLY A 100 -7.78 14.97 10.71
N ASN A 101 -8.34 13.80 10.37
CA ASN A 101 -8.07 12.55 11.08
C ASN A 101 -7.17 11.64 10.25
N PRO A 102 -6.08 11.08 10.82
CA PRO A 102 -5.26 10.14 10.09
C PRO A 102 -6.00 8.83 9.81
N ASP A 103 -6.03 8.46 8.54
CA ASP A 103 -6.59 7.23 8.01
C ASP A 103 -5.51 6.15 7.89
N LEU A 104 -5.91 4.95 7.42
CA LEU A 104 -5.04 3.80 7.26
C LEU A 104 -5.02 3.34 5.81
N ALA A 105 -3.82 3.27 5.22
CA ALA A 105 -3.60 2.60 3.95
C ALA A 105 -2.52 1.51 4.09
N ILE A 106 -2.69 0.42 3.34
CA ILE A 106 -1.76 -0.70 3.31
C ILE A 106 -1.54 -1.07 1.86
N GLN A 107 -0.29 -1.13 1.41
CA GLN A 107 0.02 -1.67 0.09
C GLN A 107 -0.54 -3.09 -0.01
N HIS A 108 -1.43 -3.34 -0.98
CA HIS A 108 -2.16 -4.59 -1.07
C HIS A 108 -1.28 -5.73 -1.58
N PHE A 109 -0.49 -5.49 -2.64
CA PHE A 109 0.50 -6.44 -3.12
C PHE A 109 1.60 -5.71 -3.90
N ILE A 110 2.66 -6.42 -4.26
CA ILE A 110 3.72 -5.94 -5.13
C ILE A 110 3.32 -6.19 -6.59
N PRO A 111 2.90 -5.17 -7.36
CA PRO A 111 2.56 -5.34 -8.76
C PRO A 111 3.81 -5.52 -9.63
N ALA A 112 3.63 -6.04 -10.85
CA ALA A 112 4.68 -6.08 -11.87
C ALA A 112 5.00 -4.70 -12.50
N GLY A 113 4.17 -3.68 -12.22
CA GLY A 113 4.26 -2.33 -12.79
C GLY A 113 4.20 -1.23 -11.72
N PRO A 114 4.21 0.04 -12.13
CA PRO A 114 4.28 1.18 -11.19
C PRO A 114 2.94 1.52 -10.51
N ASN A 115 1.84 0.88 -10.92
CA ASN A 115 0.50 1.15 -10.38
C ASN A 115 0.31 0.31 -9.10
N ILE A 116 0.69 0.87 -7.95
CA ILE A 116 0.67 0.16 -6.67
C ILE A 116 -0.75 0.19 -6.08
N PRO A 117 -1.37 -0.97 -5.83
CA PRO A 117 -2.69 -1.03 -5.22
C PRO A 117 -2.61 -0.92 -3.70
N TYR A 118 -3.65 -0.34 -3.08
CA TYR A 118 -3.76 -0.17 -1.64
C TYR A 118 -5.11 -0.70 -1.13
N LEU A 119 -5.10 -1.21 0.09
CA LEU A 119 -6.29 -1.39 0.92
C LEU A 119 -6.43 -0.14 1.80
N CYS A 120 -7.62 0.46 1.84
CA CYS A 120 -7.83 1.78 2.45
C CYS A 120 -8.95 1.74 3.48
N TRP A 121 -8.74 2.39 4.63
CA TRP A 121 -9.76 2.58 5.66
C TRP A 121 -9.75 4.01 6.19
N LEU A 122 -10.92 4.63 6.27
CA LEU A 122 -11.11 5.96 6.86
C LEU A 122 -11.40 5.87 8.36
N TRP A 123 -10.84 6.76 9.15
CA TRP A 123 -11.13 6.86 10.58
C TRP A 123 -12.52 7.47 10.82
N ASP A 124 -13.42 6.72 11.44
CA ASP A 124 -14.69 7.28 11.93
C ASP A 124 -14.54 7.76 13.39
N PRO A 125 -14.59 9.07 13.65
CA PRO A 125 -14.42 9.61 14.99
C PRO A 125 -15.59 9.25 15.93
N MET A 126 -16.78 8.95 15.40
CA MET A 126 -17.94 8.58 16.21
C MET A 126 -17.78 7.17 16.79
N SER A 127 -17.46 6.19 15.95
CA SER A 127 -17.27 4.81 16.38
C SER A 127 -15.84 4.51 16.88
N LYS A 128 -14.88 5.40 16.60
CA LYS A 128 -13.44 5.24 16.89
C LYS A 128 -12.85 3.99 16.23
N GLN A 129 -13.22 3.77 14.97
CA GLN A 129 -12.82 2.62 14.17
C GLN A 129 -12.46 3.04 12.76
N PHE A 130 -11.57 2.28 12.14
CA PHE A 130 -11.25 2.38 10.72
C PHE A 130 -12.30 1.65 9.88
N ILE A 131 -12.89 2.33 8.90
CA ILE A 131 -13.97 1.84 8.03
C ILE A 131 -13.42 1.69 6.61
N SER A 132 -13.56 0.51 6.01
CA SER A 132 -12.99 0.25 4.68
C SER A 132 -13.60 1.17 3.62
N ASN A 133 -12.77 1.74 2.75
CA ASN A 133 -13.20 2.59 1.66
C ASN A 133 -12.79 1.99 0.31
N LYS A 134 -13.72 1.31 -0.35
CA LYS A 134 -13.48 0.65 -1.64
C LYS A 134 -13.26 1.61 -2.80
N GLU A 135 -13.81 2.82 -2.73
CA GLU A 135 -13.66 3.82 -3.79
C GLU A 135 -12.23 4.37 -3.83
N LEU A 136 -11.56 4.50 -2.68
CA LEU A 136 -10.13 4.83 -2.63
C LEU A 136 -9.24 3.68 -3.12
N GLU A 137 -9.62 2.42 -2.88
CA GLU A 137 -8.87 1.24 -3.34
C GLU A 137 -8.84 1.13 -4.88
N GLU A 138 -9.76 1.80 -5.59
CA GLU A 138 -9.77 1.89 -7.05
C GLU A 138 -8.71 2.85 -7.61
N ILE A 139 -8.08 3.68 -6.76
CA ILE A 139 -7.08 4.66 -7.16
C ILE A 139 -5.67 4.08 -6.88
N PRO A 140 -4.91 3.66 -7.90
CA PRO A 140 -3.56 3.15 -7.70
C PRO A 140 -2.59 4.27 -7.36
N SER A 141 -1.58 3.97 -6.54
CA SER A 141 -0.52 4.90 -6.13
C SER A 141 -1.06 6.31 -5.76
N PRO A 142 -2.05 6.42 -4.85
CA PRO A 142 -2.64 7.71 -4.54
C PRO A 142 -1.66 8.60 -3.77
N GLU A 143 -1.60 9.87 -4.15
CA GLU A 143 -0.88 10.91 -3.41
C GLU A 143 -1.87 11.95 -2.89
N PHE A 144 -1.89 12.16 -1.58
CA PHE A 144 -2.83 13.06 -0.92
C PHE A 144 -2.21 14.45 -0.71
N ASP A 145 -2.86 15.48 -1.25
CA ASP A 145 -2.47 16.89 -1.09
C ASP A 145 -3.45 17.59 -0.14
N PRO A 146 -3.12 17.72 1.15
CA PRO A 146 -4.02 18.32 2.14
C PRO A 146 -4.21 19.83 1.96
N ILE A 147 -3.29 20.51 1.26
CA ILE A 147 -3.40 21.96 1.02
C ILE A 147 -4.49 22.24 -0.02
N ASN A 148 -4.48 21.46 -1.11
CA ASN A 148 -5.46 21.62 -2.19
C ASN A 148 -6.68 20.70 -2.05
N GLN A 149 -6.67 19.79 -1.07
CA GLN A 149 -7.67 18.75 -0.85
C GLN A 149 -7.93 17.94 -2.12
N THR A 150 -6.85 17.42 -2.70
CA THR A 150 -6.88 16.63 -3.93
C THR A 150 -6.10 15.33 -3.77
N ILE A 151 -6.53 14.30 -4.48
CA ILE A 151 -5.78 13.06 -4.64
C ILE A 151 -5.20 13.04 -6.04
N ARG A 152 -3.91 12.76 -6.19
CA ARG A 152 -3.26 12.54 -7.49
C ARG A 152 -2.95 11.06 -7.66
N SER A 153 -2.99 10.60 -8.92
CA SER A 153 -2.58 9.25 -9.27
C SER A 153 -1.98 9.29 -10.68
N SER A 154 -0.71 8.93 -10.78
CA SER A 154 -0.01 8.77 -12.06
C SER A 154 0.02 7.30 -12.43
N VAL A 155 -0.62 6.95 -13.53
CA VAL A 155 -0.88 5.58 -13.95
C VAL A 155 -0.16 5.30 -15.26
N ARG A 156 0.48 4.13 -15.34
CA ARG A 156 0.94 3.57 -16.61
C ARG A 156 -0.07 2.57 -17.11
N GLU A 157 -0.86 2.92 -18.13
CA GLU A 157 -1.80 1.98 -18.76
C GLU A 157 -1.05 0.92 -19.57
N ASN A 158 -0.02 1.35 -20.31
CA ASN A 158 0.91 0.48 -21.03
C ASN A 158 2.23 1.22 -21.31
N ALA A 159 3.13 0.63 -22.09
CA ALA A 159 4.45 1.22 -22.37
C ALA A 159 4.39 2.57 -23.10
N ALA A 160 3.33 2.84 -23.87
CA ALA A 160 3.14 4.06 -24.65
C ALA A 160 2.18 5.05 -24.00
N ILE A 161 1.42 4.65 -22.97
CA ILE A 161 0.34 5.44 -22.40
C ILE A 161 0.54 5.68 -20.91
N HIS A 162 0.62 6.97 -20.56
CA HIS A 162 0.68 7.47 -19.19
C HIS A 162 -0.50 8.39 -18.92
N VAL A 163 -1.11 8.29 -17.74
CA VAL A 163 -2.29 9.06 -17.36
C VAL A 163 -2.07 9.68 -15.98
N ASP A 164 -2.18 11.01 -15.91
CA ASP A 164 -2.20 11.74 -14.64
C ASP A 164 -3.64 12.09 -14.27
N ASN A 165 -4.13 11.51 -13.18
CA ASN A 165 -5.48 11.70 -12.67
C ASN A 165 -5.47 12.61 -11.44
N LEU A 166 -6.48 13.47 -11.34
CA LEU A 166 -6.75 14.33 -10.20
C LEU A 166 -8.17 14.09 -9.70
N TYR A 167 -8.31 13.77 -8.42
CA TYR A 167 -9.58 13.51 -7.76
C TYR A 167 -9.84 14.57 -6.68
N LYS A 168 -11.13 14.79 -6.40
CA LYS A 168 -11.63 15.56 -5.26
C LYS A 168 -12.75 14.81 -4.57
N TYR A 169 -12.89 15.03 -3.27
CA TYR A 169 -14.07 14.56 -2.57
C TYR A 169 -15.30 15.37 -2.99
N ILE A 170 -16.31 14.69 -3.52
CA ILE A 170 -17.64 15.24 -3.85
C ILE A 170 -18.67 14.30 -3.21
N ASP A 171 -19.55 14.86 -2.38
CA ASP A 171 -20.57 14.09 -1.63
C ASP A 171 -19.97 12.90 -0.85
N GLY A 172 -18.79 13.10 -0.26
CA GLY A 172 -18.12 12.10 0.57
C GLY A 172 -17.36 11.01 -0.20
N LYS A 173 -17.23 11.15 -1.52
CA LYS A 173 -16.58 10.17 -2.40
C LYS A 173 -15.44 10.77 -3.19
N PRO A 174 -14.32 10.05 -3.42
CA PRO A 174 -13.30 10.51 -4.34
C PRO A 174 -13.83 10.44 -5.78
N VAL A 175 -13.95 11.59 -6.43
CA VAL A 175 -14.45 11.72 -7.81
C VAL A 175 -13.33 12.25 -8.70
N LEU A 176 -13.09 11.58 -9.84
CA LEU A 176 -12.17 12.04 -10.87
C LEU A 176 -12.67 13.37 -11.43
N VAL A 177 -11.88 14.43 -11.28
CA VAL A 177 -12.22 15.77 -11.77
C VAL A 177 -11.40 16.18 -12.99
N LYS A 178 -10.22 15.57 -13.17
CA LYS A 178 -9.35 15.82 -14.32
C LYS A 178 -8.49 14.60 -14.62
N SER A 179 -8.29 14.32 -15.90
CA SER A 179 -7.37 13.30 -16.42
C SER A 179 -6.56 13.88 -17.56
N VAL A 180 -5.25 13.69 -17.53
CA VAL A 180 -4.33 14.07 -18.61
C VAL A 180 -3.68 12.79 -19.12
N LYS A 181 -4.09 12.36 -20.31
CA LYS A 181 -3.57 11.16 -20.98
C LYS A 181 -2.51 11.57 -22.00
N ASN A 182 -1.32 10.99 -21.88
CA ASN A 182 -0.22 11.12 -22.82
C ASN A 182 -0.03 9.78 -23.53
N GLU A 183 -0.23 9.76 -24.84
CA GLU A 183 -0.10 8.57 -25.69
C GLU A 183 1.00 8.80 -26.73
N TYR A 184 2.05 7.99 -26.70
CA TYR A 184 3.17 8.10 -27.63
C TYR A 184 2.74 7.69 -29.05
N ASP A 185 3.00 8.57 -30.01
CA ASP A 185 2.74 8.42 -31.43
C ASP A 185 4.09 8.25 -32.16
N PRO A 186 4.44 7.02 -32.59
CA PRO A 186 5.75 6.74 -33.20
C PRO A 186 5.92 7.42 -34.56
N ASP A 187 4.83 7.70 -35.29
CA ASP A 187 4.90 8.34 -36.61
C ASP A 187 5.24 9.83 -36.51
N LYS A 188 4.95 10.44 -35.35
CA LYS A 188 5.22 11.86 -35.06
C LYS A 188 6.42 12.07 -34.15
N GLU A 189 7.04 11.00 -33.67
CA GLU A 189 8.11 11.03 -32.66
C GLU A 189 7.71 11.93 -31.46
N GLY A 190 6.47 11.80 -30.99
CA GLY A 190 5.88 12.68 -29.98
C GLY A 190 4.71 12.05 -29.24
N TYR A 191 4.01 12.86 -28.45
CA TYR A 191 2.85 12.46 -27.66
C TYR A 191 1.59 13.16 -28.18
N GLN A 192 0.50 12.40 -28.29
CA GLN A 192 -0.84 12.96 -28.28
C GLN A 192 -1.30 13.12 -26.84
N VAL A 193 -1.59 14.36 -26.44
CA VAL A 193 -2.08 14.71 -25.12
C VAL A 193 -3.58 14.96 -25.19
N THR A 194 -4.35 14.26 -24.36
CA THR A 194 -5.79 14.47 -24.18
C THR A 194 -6.08 14.89 -22.75
N ILE A 195 -6.73 16.04 -22.59
CA ILE A 195 -7.21 16.55 -21.31
C ILE A 195 -8.72 16.32 -21.24
N SER A 196 -9.15 15.59 -20.21
CA SER A 196 -10.56 15.44 -19.87
C SER A 196 -10.83 16.04 -18.49
N GLU A 197 -11.95 16.75 -18.36
CA GLU A 197 -12.38 17.39 -17.11
C GLU A 197 -13.84 17.07 -16.81
N LEU A 198 -14.20 17.05 -15.54
CA LEU A 198 -15.58 16.78 -15.10
C LEU A 198 -16.46 18.00 -15.38
N VAL A 199 -17.37 17.88 -16.34
CA VAL A 199 -18.32 18.92 -16.74
C VAL A 199 -19.74 18.40 -16.59
N SER A 200 -20.53 19.04 -15.73
CA SER A 200 -21.91 18.63 -15.43
C SER A 200 -22.05 17.15 -15.02
N GLY A 201 -21.10 16.66 -14.21
CA GLY A 201 -21.10 15.30 -13.68
C GLY A 201 -20.60 14.21 -14.64
N GLN A 202 -20.06 14.59 -15.80
CA GLN A 202 -19.48 13.65 -16.77
C GLN A 202 -18.10 14.13 -17.21
N MET A 203 -17.16 13.19 -17.37
CA MET A 203 -15.85 13.49 -17.94
C MET A 203 -16.01 13.84 -19.42
N GLN A 204 -15.54 15.01 -19.82
CA GLN A 204 -15.58 15.49 -21.20
C GLN A 204 -14.17 15.90 -21.63
N VAL A 205 -13.81 15.62 -22.88
CA VAL A 205 -12.56 16.11 -23.46
C VAL A 205 -12.65 17.62 -23.60
N THR A 206 -11.76 18.35 -22.92
CA THR A 206 -11.71 19.82 -22.94
C THR A 206 -10.48 20.35 -23.66
N GLY A 207 -9.49 19.50 -23.95
CA GLY A 207 -8.31 19.88 -24.71
C GLY A 207 -7.61 18.69 -25.34
N GLN A 208 -7.03 18.90 -26.52
CA GLN A 208 -6.15 17.96 -27.21
C GLN A 208 -5.03 18.71 -27.92
N TYR A 209 -3.81 18.24 -27.82
CA TYR A 209 -2.65 18.78 -28.53
C TYR A 209 -1.55 17.74 -28.67
N GLU A 210 -0.54 18.07 -29.48
CA GLU A 210 0.66 17.26 -29.67
C GLU A 210 1.85 17.90 -28.94
N GLU A 211 2.68 17.07 -28.32
CA GLU A 211 3.93 17.48 -27.69
C GLU A 211 5.08 16.65 -28.25
N ALA A 212 6.21 17.28 -28.59
CA ALA A 212 7.39 16.55 -29.06
C ALA A 212 7.98 15.70 -27.94
N ALA A 213 8.48 14.50 -28.25
CA ALA A 213 9.25 13.74 -27.29
C ALA A 213 10.57 14.49 -26.99
N LYS A 214 10.91 14.62 -25.70
CA LYS A 214 12.15 15.25 -25.25
C LYS A 214 13.32 14.28 -25.23
#